data_AF-A0A9P7AMR5-F1
#
_entry.id   AF-A0A9P7AMR5-F1
#
_cell.length_a   1.000
_cell.length_b   1.000
_cell.length_c   1.000
_cell.angle_alpha   90.00
_cell.angle_beta   90.00
_cell.angle_gamma   90.00
#
_symmetry.space_group_name_H-M   'P 1'
#
loop_
_entity.id
_entity.type
_entity.pdbx_description
1 polymer ?
#
loop_
_entity_poly.entity_id
_entity_poly.type
_entity_poly.pdbx_seq_one_letter_code
_entity_poly.pdbx_strand_id
1 'polypeptide(L)'
;MPLNPKGHQKTSTPPTRSSSRLAVNEIIASNSEVKDIVSAQNYLTQTAMAISGKPYSIDNLSDILFHITQLPGMNLPAQNAIRAVAFLLEEAAEIKMADKVAKLVLTAITPQIAKLQDTSENITSSASKLETTQAKITDVSSNLSGNTADRIIDSATIDSHLEKMQEAVTTLTTQVKEANNQGNYKKALLTGLDTNTDPLTTQRAARDAIKARQILIDINKDSQLAPGKVSHAQLVDFINKAIKTIPTQDSPSLEIRAINQFRNGGTVIEMMTADGAQHLKKPEIKKKFLEALDPMASIKDRTYQVIIQFVPLTFNPGNPDHIDNLEQENNWSQGVLTSARWVKPPEKRNNTQSVAHIMASFNDPNVANTSI
;
A
#
# COMPACT_ATOMS: atom_id res chain seq x y z
N MET A 1 66.60 99.28 4.81
CA MET A 1 65.69 100.36 5.28
C MET A 1 65.51 101.36 4.15
N PRO A 2 64.34 102.03 3.95
CA PRO A 2 62.96 101.84 4.46
C PRO A 2 61.96 101.46 3.31
N LEU A 3 60.79 100.82 3.52
CA LEU A 3 59.46 101.33 3.98
C LEU A 3 58.99 102.57 3.18
N ASN A 4 57.78 102.75 2.62
CA ASN A 4 56.41 102.17 2.59
C ASN A 4 55.62 103.10 1.57
N PRO A 5 54.27 103.19 1.46
CA PRO A 5 53.15 102.25 1.33
C PRO A 5 52.28 102.46 0.05
N LYS A 6 51.39 101.47 -0.19
CA LYS A 6 49.99 101.53 -0.69
C LYS A 6 49.54 102.53 -1.79
N GLY A 7 48.94 101.98 -2.86
CA GLY A 7 48.01 102.69 -3.74
C GLY A 7 47.29 101.76 -4.71
N HIS A 8 45.97 101.62 -4.55
CA HIS A 8 45.09 100.68 -5.24
C HIS A 8 45.01 100.84 -6.78
N GLN A 9 45.06 99.73 -7.52
CA GLN A 9 44.48 99.64 -8.87
C GLN A 9 43.57 98.42 -9.00
N LYS A 10 42.42 98.70 -9.61
CA LYS A 10 41.21 97.88 -9.67
C LYS A 10 41.47 96.53 -10.35
N THR A 11 41.06 95.46 -9.67
CA THR A 11 40.94 94.11 -10.23
C THR A 11 39.81 94.08 -11.27
N SER A 12 40.14 93.90 -12.55
CA SER A 12 39.17 93.44 -13.54
C SER A 12 39.06 91.92 -13.44
N THR A 13 38.05 91.43 -12.74
CA THR A 13 37.64 90.02 -12.80
C THR A 13 36.97 89.74 -14.15
N PRO A 14 37.32 88.64 -14.85
CA PRO A 14 36.49 88.13 -15.94
C PRO A 14 35.17 87.58 -15.36
N PRO A 15 34.05 87.63 -16.10
CA PRO A 15 32.76 87.21 -15.57
C PRO A 15 32.77 85.68 -15.37
N THR A 16 32.48 85.26 -14.13
CA THR A 16 32.12 83.88 -13.83
C THR A 16 30.83 83.56 -14.57
N ARG A 17 30.93 82.77 -15.66
CA ARG A 17 29.77 82.23 -16.37
C ARG A 17 29.07 81.26 -15.43
N SER A 18 28.08 81.75 -14.69
CA SER A 18 27.18 80.93 -13.89
C SER A 18 26.46 79.97 -14.83
N SER A 19 26.91 78.72 -14.90
CA SER A 19 26.11 77.67 -15.53
C SER A 19 24.97 77.33 -14.56
N SER A 20 23.84 78.01 -14.71
CA SER A 20 22.61 77.63 -14.03
C SER A 20 22.22 76.23 -14.49
N ARG A 21 22.54 75.21 -13.68
CA ARG A 21 22.01 73.86 -13.88
C ARG A 21 20.52 73.91 -13.53
N LEU A 22 19.68 73.65 -14.51
CA LEU A 22 18.23 73.55 -14.33
C LEU A 22 17.90 72.35 -13.45
N ALA A 23 16.92 72.51 -12.55
CA ALA A 23 16.38 71.40 -11.79
C ALA A 23 15.53 70.48 -12.70
N VAL A 24 15.38 69.19 -12.35
CA VAL A 24 14.62 68.21 -13.16
C VAL A 24 13.19 68.69 -13.43
N ASN A 25 12.54 69.31 -12.45
CA ASN A 25 11.19 69.86 -12.61
C ASN A 25 11.13 71.03 -13.60
N GLU A 26 12.20 71.84 -13.68
CA GLU A 26 12.33 72.94 -14.65
C GLU A 26 12.63 72.40 -16.06
N ILE A 27 13.35 71.28 -16.16
CA ILE A 27 13.59 70.56 -17.43
C ILE A 27 12.28 69.97 -17.96
N ILE A 28 11.48 69.33 -17.09
CA ILE A 28 10.16 68.79 -17.45
C ILE A 28 9.19 69.90 -17.87
N ALA A 29 9.28 71.09 -17.23
CA ALA A 29 8.47 72.26 -17.56
C ALA A 29 8.97 73.04 -18.79
N SER A 30 10.10 72.65 -19.39
CA SER A 30 10.64 73.30 -20.58
C SER A 30 9.74 73.07 -21.81
N ASN A 31 9.80 73.97 -22.79
CA ASN A 31 8.98 73.87 -23.99
C ASN A 31 9.49 72.73 -24.89
N SER A 32 8.99 71.52 -24.64
CA SER A 32 9.30 70.27 -25.37
C SER A 32 8.04 69.71 -26.02
N GLU A 33 8.20 68.96 -27.11
CA GLU A 33 7.11 68.20 -27.77
C GLU A 33 6.62 67.03 -26.90
N VAL A 34 7.44 66.56 -25.95
CA VAL A 34 7.12 65.47 -25.02
C VAL A 34 6.88 66.05 -23.62
N LYS A 35 5.63 65.95 -23.13
CA LYS A 35 5.18 66.56 -21.85
C LYS A 35 4.54 65.57 -20.87
N ASP A 36 4.10 64.43 -21.37
CA ASP A 36 3.42 63.38 -20.62
C ASP A 36 3.73 62.00 -21.23
N ILE A 37 3.24 60.95 -20.57
CA ILE A 37 3.48 59.56 -21.00
C ILE A 37 2.92 59.32 -22.41
N VAL A 38 1.76 59.89 -22.74
CA VAL A 38 1.08 59.64 -24.02
C VAL A 38 1.84 60.30 -25.18
N SER A 39 2.25 61.56 -25.01
CA SER A 39 3.10 62.30 -25.95
C SER A 39 4.48 61.65 -26.10
N ALA A 40 5.07 61.09 -25.02
CA ALA A 40 6.31 60.32 -25.11
C ALA A 40 6.16 59.06 -25.98
N GLN A 41 5.09 58.29 -25.78
CA GLN A 41 4.81 57.09 -26.58
C GLN A 41 4.54 57.42 -28.05
N ASN A 42 3.77 58.48 -28.30
CA ASN A 42 3.50 58.97 -29.65
C ASN A 42 4.79 59.44 -30.34
N TYR A 43 5.66 60.18 -29.64
CA TYR A 43 6.93 60.65 -30.17
C TYR A 43 7.88 59.50 -30.54
N LEU A 44 8.04 58.51 -29.65
CA LEU A 44 8.90 57.33 -29.92
C LEU A 44 8.36 56.47 -31.07
N THR A 45 7.04 56.41 -31.23
CA THR A 45 6.41 55.70 -32.36
C THR A 45 6.58 56.48 -33.68
N GLN A 46 6.38 57.80 -33.65
CA GLN A 46 6.53 58.68 -34.82
C GLN A 46 7.98 58.74 -35.32
N THR A 47 8.95 58.70 -34.41
CA THR A 47 10.38 58.68 -34.73
C THR A 47 10.91 57.29 -35.09
N ALA A 48 10.03 56.29 -35.21
CA ALA A 48 10.37 54.90 -35.52
C ALA A 48 11.34 54.22 -34.53
N MET A 49 11.43 54.73 -33.29
CA MET A 49 12.26 54.15 -32.22
C MET A 49 11.51 53.09 -31.42
N ALA A 50 10.18 53.04 -31.50
CA ALA A 50 9.35 52.04 -30.85
C ALA A 50 8.21 51.55 -31.75
N ILE A 51 7.80 50.29 -31.56
CA ILE A 51 6.67 49.68 -32.27
C ILE A 51 5.36 50.04 -31.54
N SER A 52 4.38 50.56 -32.28
CA SER A 52 3.07 50.92 -31.73
C SER A 52 2.39 49.72 -31.06
N GLY A 53 1.88 49.92 -29.84
CA GLY A 53 1.06 48.94 -29.11
C GLY A 53 1.83 47.93 -28.24
N LYS A 54 3.17 47.95 -28.19
CA LYS A 54 3.94 47.14 -27.23
C LYS A 54 4.13 47.86 -25.89
N PRO A 55 4.05 47.16 -24.74
CA PRO A 55 4.40 47.75 -23.45
C PRO A 55 5.90 48.06 -23.38
N TYR A 56 6.25 49.20 -22.78
CA TYR A 56 7.63 49.62 -22.59
C TYR A 56 8.22 48.94 -21.34
N SER A 57 8.96 47.85 -21.53
CA SER A 57 9.80 47.25 -20.47
C SER A 57 11.08 48.06 -20.29
N ILE A 58 11.77 47.86 -19.15
CA ILE A 58 13.06 48.52 -18.88
C ILE A 58 14.10 48.11 -19.94
N ASP A 59 14.06 46.86 -20.38
CA ASP A 59 14.94 46.34 -21.44
C ASP A 59 14.68 47.08 -22.77
N ASN A 60 13.41 47.19 -23.18
CA ASN A 60 13.04 47.91 -24.39
C ASN A 60 13.44 49.40 -24.32
N LEU A 61 13.33 50.02 -23.14
CA LEU A 61 13.75 51.41 -22.93
C LEU A 61 15.27 51.56 -22.99
N SER A 62 16.03 50.56 -22.53
CA SER A 62 17.49 50.53 -22.60
C SER A 62 17.96 50.39 -24.05
N ASP A 63 17.31 49.53 -24.85
CA ASP A 63 17.52 49.41 -26.30
C ASP A 63 17.27 50.73 -27.03
N ILE A 64 16.16 51.41 -26.69
CA ILE A 64 15.83 52.73 -27.26
C ILE A 64 16.92 53.75 -26.93
N LEU A 65 17.48 53.76 -25.71
CA LEU A 65 18.59 54.64 -25.36
C LEU A 65 19.86 54.34 -26.17
N PHE A 66 20.15 53.07 -26.47
CA PHE A 66 21.24 52.72 -27.39
C PHE A 66 20.99 53.23 -28.81
N HIS A 67 19.76 53.11 -29.32
CA HIS A 67 19.38 53.64 -30.63
C HIS A 67 19.45 55.17 -30.70
N ILE A 68 19.07 55.88 -29.63
CA ILE A 68 19.21 57.35 -29.53
C ILE A 68 20.67 57.78 -29.72
N THR A 69 21.65 56.98 -29.28
CA THR A 69 23.08 57.31 -29.47
C THR A 69 23.53 57.32 -30.93
N GLN A 70 22.74 56.74 -31.84
CA GLN A 70 23.03 56.70 -33.28
C GLN A 70 22.45 57.90 -34.04
N LEU A 71 21.76 58.83 -33.37
CA LEU A 71 21.17 59.99 -34.02
C LEU A 71 22.24 60.96 -34.56
N PRO A 72 22.04 61.52 -35.77
CA PRO A 72 22.97 62.47 -36.35
C PRO A 72 23.05 63.75 -35.50
N GLY A 73 24.28 64.24 -35.25
CA GLY A 73 24.53 65.46 -34.47
C GLY A 73 24.83 65.25 -32.98
N MET A 74 24.86 64.01 -32.50
CA MET A 74 25.21 63.72 -31.10
C MET A 74 26.71 63.74 -30.85
N ASN A 75 27.16 64.48 -29.83
CA ASN A 75 28.56 64.50 -29.43
C ASN A 75 28.93 63.29 -28.54
N LEU A 76 30.22 62.92 -28.53
CA LEU A 76 30.72 61.74 -27.80
C LEU A 76 30.41 61.76 -26.29
N PRO A 77 30.51 62.90 -25.56
CA PRO A 77 30.11 62.96 -24.16
C PRO A 77 28.64 62.61 -23.91
N ALA A 78 27.72 63.11 -24.75
CA ALA A 78 26.30 62.78 -24.64
C ALA A 78 26.03 61.31 -24.96
N GLN A 79 26.67 60.75 -25.99
CA GLN A 79 26.57 59.32 -26.31
C GLN A 79 27.01 58.45 -25.12
N ASN A 80 28.15 58.76 -24.50
CA ASN A 80 28.67 58.00 -23.36
C ASN A 80 27.76 58.11 -22.13
N ALA A 81 27.23 59.30 -21.85
CA ALA A 81 26.29 59.49 -20.73
C ALA A 81 25.00 58.70 -20.93
N ILE A 82 24.44 58.68 -22.14
CA ILE A 82 23.22 57.93 -22.46
C ILE A 82 23.46 56.42 -22.37
N ARG A 83 24.58 55.91 -22.91
CA ARG A 83 24.96 54.49 -22.80
C ARG A 83 25.17 54.05 -21.36
N ALA A 84 25.81 54.89 -20.54
CA ALA A 84 26.01 54.58 -19.13
C ALA A 84 24.68 54.42 -18.38
N VAL A 85 23.70 55.28 -18.67
CA VAL A 85 22.34 55.16 -18.09
C VAL A 85 21.62 53.92 -18.61
N ALA A 86 21.76 53.58 -19.91
CA ALA A 86 21.16 52.36 -20.48
C ALA A 86 21.68 51.09 -19.78
N PHE A 87 23.00 50.96 -19.59
CA PHE A 87 23.57 49.82 -18.88
C PHE A 87 23.12 49.73 -17.41
N LEU A 88 23.05 50.87 -16.70
CA LEU A 88 22.58 50.89 -15.31
C LEU A 88 21.08 50.57 -15.19
N LEU A 89 20.28 50.90 -16.21
CA LEU A 89 18.86 50.53 -16.26
C LEU A 89 18.66 49.03 -16.46
N GLU A 90 19.48 48.40 -17.31
CA GLU A 90 19.50 46.95 -17.52
C GLU A 90 19.87 46.22 -16.21
N GLU A 91 20.94 46.64 -15.55
CA GLU A 91 21.35 46.10 -14.23
C GLU A 91 20.25 46.27 -13.17
N ALA A 92 19.60 47.44 -13.11
CA ALA A 92 18.51 47.69 -12.18
C ALA A 92 17.26 46.82 -12.46
N ALA A 93 17.03 46.41 -13.72
CA ALA A 93 15.95 45.51 -14.10
C ALA A 93 16.22 44.08 -13.61
N GLU A 94 17.45 43.59 -13.79
CA GLU A 94 17.89 42.27 -13.30
C GLU A 94 17.74 42.16 -11.78
N ILE A 95 18.15 43.18 -11.03
CA ILE A 95 18.03 43.22 -9.56
C ILE A 95 16.55 43.13 -9.13
N LYS A 96 15.65 43.87 -9.78
CA LYS A 96 14.21 43.81 -9.48
C LYS A 96 13.60 42.46 -9.83
N MET A 97 14.06 41.83 -10.89
CA MET A 97 13.60 40.49 -11.27
C MET A 97 14.09 39.45 -10.26
N ALA A 98 15.35 39.53 -9.81
CA ALA A 98 15.90 38.68 -8.77
C ALA A 98 15.13 38.82 -7.43
N ASP A 99 14.79 40.04 -7.02
CA ASP A 99 13.97 40.28 -5.81
C ASP A 99 12.55 39.67 -5.95
N LYS A 100 11.93 39.79 -7.13
CA LYS A 100 10.63 39.13 -7.40
C LYS A 100 10.74 37.61 -7.34
N VAL A 101 11.77 37.03 -7.94
CA VAL A 101 12.00 35.57 -7.88
C VAL A 101 12.21 35.13 -6.43
N ALA A 102 13.07 35.83 -5.67
CA ALA A 102 13.31 35.52 -4.27
C ALA A 102 12.02 35.58 -3.42
N LYS A 103 11.19 36.59 -3.62
CA LYS A 103 9.88 36.71 -2.94
C LYS A 103 8.91 35.59 -3.32
N LEU A 104 8.82 35.23 -4.60
CA LEU A 104 7.98 34.12 -5.05
C LEU A 104 8.46 32.79 -4.46
N VAL A 105 9.77 32.55 -4.45
CA VAL A 105 10.38 31.37 -3.84
C VAL A 105 10.10 31.31 -2.34
N LEU A 106 10.29 32.42 -1.60
CA LEU A 106 9.96 32.51 -0.18
C LEU A 106 8.47 32.21 0.07
N THR A 107 7.58 32.80 -0.72
CA THR A 107 6.13 32.60 -0.58
C THR A 107 5.73 31.15 -0.85
N ALA A 108 6.37 30.48 -1.81
CA ALA A 108 6.07 29.10 -2.16
C ALA A 108 6.65 28.08 -1.17
N ILE A 109 7.85 28.33 -0.66
CA ILE A 109 8.60 27.37 0.18
C ILE A 109 8.21 27.48 1.66
N THR A 110 7.93 28.68 2.17
CA THR A 110 7.65 28.88 3.61
C THR A 110 6.50 28.00 4.12
N PRO A 111 5.35 27.87 3.43
CA PRO A 111 4.27 26.99 3.88
C PRO A 111 4.66 25.50 3.86
N GLN A 112 5.56 25.10 2.97
CA GLN A 112 6.03 23.71 2.88
C GLN A 112 6.94 23.37 4.06
N ILE A 113 7.83 24.30 4.45
CA ILE A 113 8.68 24.14 5.64
C ILE A 113 7.82 24.03 6.90
N ALA A 114 6.77 24.84 7.04
CA ALA A 114 5.85 24.76 8.18
C ALA A 114 5.16 23.39 8.25
N LYS A 115 4.61 22.89 7.12
CA LYS A 115 4.01 21.54 7.06
C LYS A 115 5.01 20.44 7.41
N LEU A 116 6.25 20.54 6.91
CA LEU A 116 7.30 19.57 7.22
C LEU A 116 7.63 19.57 8.71
N GLN A 117 7.68 20.75 9.33
CA GLN A 117 7.91 20.88 10.77
C GLN A 117 6.76 20.23 11.57
N ASP A 118 5.50 20.51 11.23
CA ASP A 118 4.33 19.87 11.87
C ASP A 118 4.38 18.34 11.72
N THR A 119 4.74 17.84 10.54
CA THR A 119 4.88 16.39 10.33
C THR A 119 6.02 15.80 11.15
N SER A 120 7.14 16.51 11.31
CA SER A 120 8.27 16.09 12.13
C SER A 120 7.89 16.00 13.61
N GLU A 121 7.13 16.96 14.12
CA GLU A 121 6.61 16.95 15.50
C GLU A 121 5.67 15.76 15.74
N ASN A 122 4.77 15.48 14.78
CA ASN A 122 3.86 14.34 14.85
C ASN A 122 4.59 12.99 14.83
N ILE A 123 5.63 12.85 13.99
CA ILE A 123 6.48 11.66 13.95
C ILE A 123 7.19 11.48 15.30
N THR A 124 7.75 12.55 15.85
CA THR A 124 8.47 12.53 17.14
C THR A 124 7.53 12.12 18.29
N SER A 125 6.32 12.66 18.32
CA SER A 125 5.28 12.27 19.30
C SER A 125 4.85 10.81 19.16
N SER A 126 4.76 10.31 17.93
CA SER A 126 4.40 8.91 17.68
C SER A 126 5.52 7.95 18.08
N ALA A 127 6.78 8.34 17.84
CA ALA A 127 7.96 7.57 18.24
C ALA A 127 8.04 7.41 19.76
N SER A 128 7.82 8.48 20.54
CA SER A 128 7.84 8.39 22.02
C SER A 128 6.71 7.54 22.58
N LYS A 129 5.52 7.57 21.96
CA LYS A 129 4.42 6.65 22.29
C LYS A 129 4.82 5.20 22.02
N LEU A 130 5.47 4.92 20.89
CA LEU A 130 5.96 3.58 20.56
C LEU A 130 6.99 3.08 21.57
N GLU A 131 7.96 3.91 21.97
CA GLU A 131 8.93 3.57 23.02
C GLU A 131 8.24 3.22 24.34
N THR A 132 7.22 4.00 24.73
CA THR A 132 6.42 3.72 25.93
C THR A 132 5.66 2.40 25.82
N THR A 133 5.07 2.10 24.66
CA THR A 133 4.39 0.81 24.45
C THR A 133 5.37 -0.36 24.45
N GLN A 134 6.57 -0.18 23.88
CA GLN A 134 7.60 -1.21 23.87
C GLN A 134 8.09 -1.52 25.29
N ALA A 135 8.26 -0.49 26.13
CA ALA A 135 8.61 -0.67 27.53
C ALA A 135 7.54 -1.49 28.29
N LYS A 136 6.25 -1.19 28.08
CA LYS A 136 5.14 -1.94 28.68
C LYS A 136 5.09 -3.40 28.19
N ILE A 137 5.29 -3.64 26.90
CA ILE A 137 5.34 -5.01 26.35
C ILE A 137 6.48 -5.80 26.98
N THR A 138 7.65 -5.18 27.12
CA THR A 138 8.83 -5.80 27.73
C THR A 138 8.55 -6.18 29.19
N ASP A 139 7.94 -5.28 29.97
CA ASP A 139 7.56 -5.52 31.37
C ASP A 139 6.54 -6.66 31.52
N VAL A 140 5.49 -6.66 30.69
CA VAL A 140 4.51 -7.76 30.66
C VAL A 140 5.19 -9.08 30.29
N SER A 141 6.10 -9.09 29.31
CA SER A 141 6.83 -10.28 28.91
C SER A 141 7.70 -10.84 30.04
N SER A 142 8.39 -9.99 30.81
CA SER A 142 9.16 -10.43 31.98
C SER A 142 8.26 -11.01 33.09
N ASN A 143 7.11 -10.37 33.34
CA ASN A 143 6.17 -10.83 34.37
C ASN A 143 5.51 -12.17 34.01
N LEU A 144 5.23 -12.43 32.73
CA LEU A 144 4.72 -13.72 32.26
C LEU A 144 5.77 -14.82 32.39
N SER A 145 7.03 -14.52 32.06
CA SER A 145 8.13 -15.49 32.17
C SER A 145 8.41 -15.87 33.64
N GLY A 146 8.38 -14.89 34.57
CA GLY A 146 8.59 -15.15 36.00
C GLY A 146 7.48 -16.01 36.61
N ASN A 147 6.21 -15.64 36.38
CA ASN A 147 5.07 -16.40 36.90
C ASN A 147 4.97 -17.82 36.33
N THR A 148 5.45 -18.07 35.11
CA THR A 148 5.45 -19.42 34.53
C THR A 148 6.54 -20.30 35.14
N ALA A 149 7.71 -19.73 35.46
CA ALA A 149 8.79 -20.43 36.14
C ALA A 149 8.39 -20.84 37.58
N ASP A 150 7.75 -19.95 38.34
CA ASP A 150 7.30 -20.25 39.70
C ASP A 150 6.18 -21.31 39.73
N ARG A 151 5.27 -21.31 38.74
CA ARG A 151 4.23 -22.35 38.61
C ARG A 151 4.77 -23.72 38.19
N ILE A 152 5.98 -23.80 37.65
CA ILE A 152 6.66 -25.07 37.37
C ILE A 152 7.31 -25.62 38.65
N ILE A 153 7.68 -24.79 39.62
CA ILE A 153 8.31 -25.25 40.87
C ILE A 153 7.31 -25.94 41.81
N ASP A 154 6.00 -25.64 41.72
CA ASP A 154 4.94 -26.38 42.43
C ASP A 154 4.70 -27.82 41.87
N SER A 155 5.41 -28.21 40.81
CA SER A 155 5.36 -29.57 40.22
C SER A 155 6.03 -30.66 41.06
N ALA A 156 6.64 -30.36 42.21
CA ALA A 156 7.09 -31.37 43.18
C ALA A 156 5.94 -32.30 43.63
N THR A 157 4.70 -31.84 43.51
CA THR A 157 3.48 -32.64 43.75
C THR A 157 3.18 -33.63 42.60
N ILE A 158 3.57 -33.28 41.36
CA ILE A 158 3.35 -34.11 40.17
C ILE A 158 4.25 -35.33 40.19
N ASP A 159 5.52 -35.21 40.59
CA ASP A 159 6.44 -36.35 40.68
C ASP A 159 5.97 -37.38 41.71
N SER A 160 5.49 -36.92 42.88
CA SER A 160 4.91 -37.79 43.91
C SER A 160 3.64 -38.51 43.44
N HIS A 161 2.82 -37.85 42.63
CA HIS A 161 1.61 -38.45 42.06
C HIS A 161 1.95 -39.40 40.90
N LEU A 162 3.00 -39.12 40.13
CA LEU A 162 3.47 -39.95 39.04
C LEU A 162 4.01 -41.30 39.55
N GLU A 163 4.74 -41.29 40.66
CA GLU A 163 5.27 -42.50 41.30
C GLU A 163 4.14 -43.41 41.82
N LYS A 164 3.14 -42.81 42.49
CA LYS A 164 1.93 -43.53 42.94
C LYS A 164 1.10 -44.07 41.77
N MET A 165 1.01 -43.33 40.67
CA MET A 165 0.32 -43.78 39.45
C MET A 165 1.08 -44.91 38.76
N GLN A 166 2.41 -44.90 38.76
CA GLN A 166 3.23 -45.99 38.21
C GLN A 166 3.07 -47.28 39.02
N GLU A 167 3.03 -47.22 40.36
CA GLU A 167 2.74 -48.39 41.19
C GLU A 167 1.33 -48.95 40.92
N ALA A 168 0.32 -48.08 40.82
CA ALA A 168 -1.05 -48.49 40.51
C ALA A 168 -1.18 -49.11 39.11
N VAL A 169 -0.52 -48.53 38.10
CA VAL A 169 -0.50 -49.06 36.73
C VAL A 169 0.21 -50.39 36.66
N THR A 170 1.30 -50.59 37.41
CA THR A 170 2.04 -51.87 37.42
C THR A 170 1.18 -52.99 38.03
N THR A 171 0.45 -52.66 39.10
CA THR A 171 -0.48 -53.59 39.77
C THR A 171 -1.64 -53.97 38.85
N LEU A 172 -2.27 -52.99 38.19
CA LEU A 172 -3.36 -53.21 37.24
C LEU A 172 -2.89 -53.94 35.97
N THR A 173 -1.69 -53.65 35.47
CA THR A 173 -1.13 -54.32 34.29
C THR A 173 -0.87 -55.80 34.55
N THR A 174 -0.48 -56.14 35.78
CA THR A 174 -0.29 -57.54 36.19
C THR A 174 -1.63 -58.27 36.26
N GLN A 175 -2.67 -57.62 36.79
CA GLN A 175 -4.04 -58.16 36.83
C GLN A 175 -4.70 -58.28 35.44
N VAL A 176 -4.40 -57.36 34.51
CA VAL A 176 -4.94 -57.38 33.13
C VAL A 176 -4.22 -58.38 32.24
N LYS A 177 -2.92 -58.66 32.47
CA LYS A 177 -2.17 -59.69 31.75
C LYS A 177 -2.67 -61.11 32.04
N GLU A 178 -3.18 -61.35 33.24
CA GLU A 178 -3.76 -62.65 33.61
C GLU A 178 -5.19 -62.84 33.05
N ALA A 179 -5.88 -61.75 32.67
CA ALA A 179 -7.27 -61.79 32.22
C ALA A 179 -7.47 -61.74 30.70
N ASN A 180 -6.45 -61.49 29.87
CA ASN A 180 -6.68 -61.24 28.44
C ASN A 180 -5.62 -61.84 27.50
N ASN A 181 -5.64 -63.16 27.38
CA ASN A 181 -5.03 -63.89 26.27
C ASN A 181 -5.89 -63.76 25.00
N GLN A 182 -5.92 -62.60 24.34
CA GLN A 182 -6.19 -62.49 22.88
C GLN A 182 -5.58 -61.19 22.34
N GLY A 183 -4.42 -61.32 21.67
CA GLY A 183 -3.77 -60.22 20.96
C GLY A 183 -4.52 -59.88 19.67
N ASN A 184 -4.79 -58.60 19.44
CA ASN A 184 -5.34 -58.10 18.19
C ASN A 184 -4.33 -57.16 17.48
N TYR A 185 -4.17 -57.38 16.18
CA TYR A 185 -3.22 -56.77 15.23
C TYR A 185 -3.21 -55.23 15.25
N LYS A 186 -4.32 -54.61 15.66
CA LYS A 186 -4.49 -53.16 15.83
C LYS A 186 -3.48 -52.53 16.80
N LYS A 187 -3.07 -53.24 17.86
CA LYS A 187 -2.17 -52.68 18.88
C LYS A 187 -0.72 -52.58 18.38
N ALA A 188 -0.30 -53.46 17.46
CA ALA A 188 1.05 -53.44 16.88
C ALA A 188 1.27 -52.27 15.90
N LEU A 189 0.22 -51.84 15.20
CA LEU A 189 0.27 -50.69 14.28
C LEU A 189 0.31 -49.34 14.99
N LEU A 190 -0.34 -49.22 16.15
CA LEU A 190 -0.37 -47.98 16.93
C LEU A 190 0.91 -47.73 17.73
N THR A 191 1.65 -48.78 18.10
CA THR A 191 2.93 -48.66 18.83
C THR A 191 4.14 -48.37 17.95
N GLY A 192 4.01 -48.41 16.62
CA GLY A 192 5.11 -48.20 15.67
C GLY A 192 5.26 -46.76 15.15
N LEU A 193 4.40 -45.84 15.55
CA LEU A 193 4.43 -44.44 15.12
C LEU A 193 4.96 -43.57 16.26
N ASP A 194 6.27 -43.59 16.43
CA ASP A 194 6.97 -42.61 17.27
C ASP A 194 6.70 -41.20 16.73
N THR A 195 6.10 -40.36 17.58
CA THR A 195 5.72 -38.97 17.29
C THR A 195 6.91 -38.01 17.31
N ASN A 196 8.01 -38.36 16.65
CA ASN A 196 9.15 -37.45 16.44
C ASN A 196 9.31 -37.14 14.95
N THR A 197 8.76 -35.97 14.56
CA THR A 197 9.12 -35.16 13.39
C THR A 197 9.59 -35.91 12.14
N ASP A 198 8.69 -36.67 11.51
CA ASP A 198 8.86 -37.13 10.14
C ASP A 198 8.71 -35.94 9.16
N PRO A 199 9.68 -35.65 8.28
CA PRO A 199 9.61 -34.60 7.25
C PRO A 199 8.33 -34.63 6.40
N LEU A 200 7.77 -35.81 6.15
CA LEU A 200 6.51 -35.96 5.40
C LEU A 200 5.31 -35.41 6.18
N THR A 201 5.32 -35.58 7.50
CA THR A 201 4.27 -35.08 8.40
C THR A 201 4.35 -33.55 8.51
N THR A 202 5.56 -32.99 8.61
CA THR A 202 5.76 -31.53 8.60
C THR A 202 5.35 -30.91 7.26
N GLN A 203 5.66 -31.55 6.13
CA GLN A 203 5.26 -31.06 4.81
C GLN A 203 3.74 -31.11 4.61
N ARG A 204 3.07 -32.16 5.12
CA ARG A 204 1.61 -32.28 5.10
C ARG A 204 0.96 -31.19 5.95
N ALA A 205 1.43 -31.01 7.19
CA ALA A 205 0.94 -29.97 8.09
C ALA A 205 1.13 -28.56 7.48
N ALA A 206 2.27 -28.29 6.84
CA ALA A 206 2.52 -27.01 6.17
C ALA A 206 1.56 -26.77 5.00
N ARG A 207 1.31 -27.79 4.16
CA ARG A 207 0.35 -27.70 3.05
C ARG A 207 -1.08 -27.49 3.55
N ASP A 208 -1.46 -28.17 4.64
CA ASP A 208 -2.79 -28.03 5.22
C ASP A 208 -2.98 -26.65 5.87
N ALA A 209 -1.94 -26.08 6.48
CA ALA A 209 -1.95 -24.71 6.99
C ALA A 209 -2.05 -23.64 5.88
N ILE A 210 -1.47 -23.87 4.70
CA ILE A 210 -1.67 -22.98 3.53
C ILE A 210 -3.10 -23.12 3.02
N LYS A 211 -3.60 -24.35 2.89
CA LYS A 211 -4.96 -24.63 2.46
C LYS A 211 -6.00 -24.01 3.38
N ALA A 212 -5.78 -24.01 4.69
CA ALA A 212 -6.68 -23.41 5.68
C ALA A 212 -6.87 -21.89 5.48
N ARG A 213 -5.87 -21.22 4.88
CA ARG A 213 -5.89 -19.79 4.56
C ARG A 213 -6.55 -19.46 3.22
N GLN A 214 -6.93 -20.45 2.44
CA GLN A 214 -7.41 -20.25 1.07
C GLN A 214 -8.94 -20.31 0.95
N ILE A 215 -9.44 -19.47 0.05
CA ILE A 215 -10.84 -19.42 -0.39
C ILE A 215 -10.86 -19.50 -1.91
N LEU A 216 -11.73 -20.34 -2.47
CA LEU A 216 -11.98 -20.42 -3.90
C LEU A 216 -13.28 -19.70 -4.23
N ILE A 217 -13.19 -18.70 -5.09
CA ILE A 217 -14.33 -17.96 -5.65
C ILE A 217 -14.49 -18.39 -7.11
N ASP A 218 -15.70 -18.74 -7.49
CA ASP A 218 -16.09 -18.99 -8.86
C ASP A 218 -16.70 -17.70 -9.43
N ILE A 219 -15.95 -17.01 -10.29
CA ILE A 219 -16.42 -15.82 -10.99
C ILE A 219 -16.99 -16.27 -12.33
N ASN A 220 -18.24 -15.91 -12.60
CA ASN A 220 -18.92 -16.28 -13.85
C ASN A 220 -18.19 -15.66 -15.07
N LYS A 221 -18.18 -16.35 -16.20
CA LYS A 221 -17.60 -15.86 -17.48
C LYS A 221 -18.24 -14.56 -17.96
N ASP A 222 -19.51 -14.35 -17.66
CA ASP A 222 -20.24 -13.16 -18.05
C ASP A 222 -19.93 -11.96 -17.15
N SER A 223 -19.35 -12.20 -15.97
CA SER A 223 -18.89 -11.16 -15.05
C SER A 223 -17.89 -10.21 -15.70
N GLN A 224 -17.85 -8.96 -15.22
CA GLN A 224 -16.80 -8.00 -15.57
C GLN A 224 -15.44 -8.40 -14.98
N LEU A 225 -15.43 -9.18 -13.89
CA LEU A 225 -14.21 -9.67 -13.24
C LEU A 225 -13.68 -10.97 -13.86
N ALA A 226 -14.31 -11.45 -14.94
CA ALA A 226 -13.89 -12.66 -15.62
C ALA A 226 -12.45 -12.55 -16.16
N PRO A 227 -11.72 -13.68 -16.27
CA PRO A 227 -10.34 -13.68 -16.72
C PRO A 227 -10.16 -12.97 -18.07
N GLY A 228 -9.23 -12.02 -18.12
CA GLY A 228 -8.90 -11.26 -19.34
C GLY A 228 -9.75 -10.02 -19.59
N LYS A 229 -10.82 -9.78 -18.81
CA LYS A 229 -11.60 -8.52 -18.90
C LYS A 229 -11.03 -7.39 -18.05
N VAL A 230 -10.36 -7.72 -16.95
CA VAL A 230 -9.68 -6.78 -16.05
C VAL A 230 -8.23 -7.18 -15.85
N SER A 231 -7.38 -6.21 -15.54
CA SER A 231 -6.00 -6.48 -15.15
C SER A 231 -5.94 -7.12 -13.76
N HIS A 232 -4.83 -7.80 -13.46
CA HIS A 232 -4.63 -8.39 -12.13
C HIS A 232 -4.68 -7.33 -11.01
N ALA A 233 -4.10 -6.15 -11.23
CA ALA A 233 -4.14 -5.04 -10.26
C ALA A 233 -5.57 -4.56 -10.00
N GLN A 234 -6.38 -4.42 -11.06
CA GLN A 234 -7.79 -4.04 -10.91
C GLN A 234 -8.57 -5.10 -10.12
N LEU A 235 -8.34 -6.39 -10.39
CA LEU A 235 -8.96 -7.48 -9.63
C LEU A 235 -8.62 -7.40 -8.13
N VAL A 236 -7.35 -7.13 -7.80
CA VAL A 236 -6.89 -6.95 -6.42
C VAL A 236 -7.60 -5.77 -5.77
N ASP A 237 -7.76 -4.64 -6.47
CA ASP A 237 -8.48 -3.47 -5.96
C ASP A 237 -9.96 -3.76 -5.69
N PHE A 238 -10.64 -4.47 -6.59
CA PHE A 238 -12.04 -4.88 -6.39
C PHE A 238 -12.20 -5.77 -5.16
N ILE A 239 -11.33 -6.77 -5.01
CA ILE A 239 -11.38 -7.69 -3.87
C ILE A 239 -11.08 -6.95 -2.56
N ASN A 240 -10.05 -6.10 -2.53
CA ASN A 240 -9.74 -5.29 -1.35
C ASN A 240 -10.88 -4.34 -0.97
N LYS A 241 -11.55 -3.75 -1.99
CA LYS A 241 -12.73 -2.92 -1.78
C LYS A 241 -13.88 -3.73 -1.19
N ALA A 242 -14.14 -4.95 -1.69
CA ALA A 242 -15.15 -5.83 -1.14
C ALA A 242 -14.85 -6.20 0.33
N ILE A 243 -13.61 -6.53 0.67
CA ILE A 243 -13.22 -6.82 2.07
C ILE A 243 -13.46 -5.62 2.99
N LYS A 244 -13.18 -4.39 2.54
CA LYS A 244 -13.42 -3.17 3.34
C LYS A 244 -14.90 -2.91 3.68
N THR A 245 -15.83 -3.54 2.97
CA THR A 245 -17.27 -3.42 3.29
C THR A 245 -17.71 -4.34 4.43
N ILE A 246 -16.86 -5.29 4.83
CA ILE A 246 -17.15 -6.24 5.90
C ILE A 246 -16.90 -5.56 7.25
N PRO A 247 -17.86 -5.61 8.20
CA PRO A 247 -17.67 -5.03 9.52
C PRO A 247 -16.52 -5.69 10.29
N THR A 248 -15.64 -4.88 10.87
CA THR A 248 -14.43 -5.31 11.58
C THR A 248 -14.55 -5.31 13.10
N GLN A 249 -15.71 -4.92 13.65
CA GLN A 249 -15.84 -4.54 15.07
C GLN A 249 -15.52 -5.67 16.08
N ASP A 250 -15.56 -6.94 15.66
CA ASP A 250 -15.12 -8.13 16.42
C ASP A 250 -14.61 -9.25 15.47
N SER A 251 -13.99 -8.86 14.35
CA SER A 251 -13.62 -9.79 13.27
C SER A 251 -12.10 -10.03 13.21
N PRO A 252 -11.64 -11.24 12.87
CA PRO A 252 -10.21 -11.49 12.63
C PRO A 252 -9.69 -10.64 11.47
N SER A 253 -8.38 -10.39 11.43
CA SER A 253 -7.76 -9.65 10.32
C SER A 253 -8.05 -10.33 8.98
N LEU A 254 -8.62 -9.56 8.05
CA LEU A 254 -8.97 -10.00 6.70
C LEU A 254 -7.92 -9.58 5.66
N GLU A 255 -6.66 -9.53 6.05
CA GLU A 255 -5.56 -9.23 5.13
C GLU A 255 -5.35 -10.34 4.11
N ILE A 256 -5.13 -9.94 2.86
CA ILE A 256 -4.86 -10.84 1.74
C ILE A 256 -3.36 -10.96 1.55
N ARG A 257 -2.88 -12.20 1.45
CA ARG A 257 -1.50 -12.53 1.09
C ARG A 257 -1.30 -12.62 -0.41
N ALA A 258 -2.22 -13.28 -1.12
CA ALA A 258 -2.11 -13.50 -2.56
C ALA A 258 -3.47 -13.72 -3.22
N ILE A 259 -3.58 -13.36 -4.50
CA ILE A 259 -4.74 -13.63 -5.34
C ILE A 259 -4.25 -14.32 -6.60
N ASN A 260 -4.86 -15.45 -6.96
CA ASN A 260 -4.54 -16.19 -8.17
C ASN A 260 -5.82 -16.49 -8.96
N GLN A 261 -5.95 -15.92 -10.15
CA GLN A 261 -7.08 -16.16 -11.04
C GLN A 261 -6.71 -17.17 -12.13
N PHE A 262 -7.55 -18.19 -12.30
CA PHE A 262 -7.44 -19.22 -13.31
C PHE A 262 -8.30 -18.90 -14.54
N ARG A 263 -7.94 -19.48 -15.69
CA ARG A 263 -8.62 -19.26 -16.98
C ARG A 263 -10.10 -19.66 -16.99
N ASN A 264 -10.50 -20.55 -16.08
CA ASN A 264 -11.88 -21.03 -15.98
C ASN A 264 -12.80 -20.12 -15.14
N GLY A 265 -12.29 -18.99 -14.61
CA GLY A 265 -13.04 -18.09 -13.72
C GLY A 265 -12.83 -18.37 -12.23
N GLY A 266 -12.19 -19.50 -11.89
CA GLY A 266 -11.80 -19.79 -10.52
C GLY A 266 -10.75 -18.80 -10.02
N THR A 267 -11.01 -18.14 -8.90
CA THR A 267 -10.11 -17.18 -8.27
C THR A 267 -9.82 -17.65 -6.85
N VAL A 268 -8.56 -17.97 -6.56
CA VAL A 268 -8.11 -18.34 -5.22
C VAL A 268 -7.57 -17.12 -4.51
N ILE A 269 -8.14 -16.83 -3.35
CA ILE A 269 -7.65 -15.83 -2.42
C ILE A 269 -6.96 -16.56 -1.28
N GLU A 270 -5.72 -16.20 -0.99
CA GLU A 270 -4.99 -16.63 0.20
C GLU A 270 -4.97 -15.49 1.21
N MET A 271 -5.51 -15.74 2.39
CA MET A 271 -5.53 -14.82 3.52
C MET A 271 -4.23 -14.92 4.32
N MET A 272 -3.90 -13.88 5.09
CA MET A 272 -2.77 -13.91 6.02
C MET A 272 -2.99 -14.91 7.16
N THR A 273 -4.23 -15.06 7.62
CA THR A 273 -4.63 -15.92 8.75
C THR A 273 -5.70 -16.94 8.34
N ALA A 274 -5.70 -18.11 8.98
CA ALA A 274 -6.72 -19.13 8.75
C ALA A 274 -8.10 -18.67 9.25
N ASP A 275 -8.11 -17.95 10.39
CA ASP A 275 -9.32 -17.38 10.99
C ASP A 275 -9.99 -16.37 10.05
N GLY A 276 -9.20 -15.54 9.35
CA GLY A 276 -9.72 -14.63 8.34
C GLY A 276 -10.42 -15.37 7.19
N ALA A 277 -9.83 -16.49 6.74
CA ALA A 277 -10.43 -17.31 5.70
C ALA A 277 -11.72 -18.00 6.17
N GLN A 278 -11.76 -18.49 7.42
CA GLN A 278 -12.96 -19.09 8.00
C GLN A 278 -14.06 -18.04 8.25
N HIS A 279 -13.69 -16.83 8.64
CA HIS A 279 -14.63 -15.73 8.85
C HIS A 279 -15.34 -15.34 7.56
N LEU A 280 -14.61 -15.25 6.43
CA LEU A 280 -15.20 -15.00 5.11
C LEU A 280 -16.14 -16.11 4.62
N LYS A 281 -16.01 -17.33 5.13
CA LYS A 281 -16.92 -18.45 4.81
C LYS A 281 -18.22 -18.43 5.62
N LYS A 282 -18.30 -17.66 6.70
CA LYS A 282 -19.54 -17.54 7.50
C LYS A 282 -20.69 -17.02 6.61
N PRO A 283 -21.91 -17.59 6.67
CA PRO A 283 -22.98 -17.26 5.72
C PRO A 283 -23.27 -15.76 5.55
N GLU A 284 -23.34 -15.01 6.66
CA GLU A 284 -23.62 -13.57 6.63
C GLU A 284 -22.49 -12.76 5.99
N ILE A 285 -21.24 -13.11 6.31
CA ILE A 285 -20.05 -12.42 5.81
C ILE A 285 -19.82 -12.77 4.34
N LYS A 286 -19.95 -14.06 4.00
CA LYS A 286 -19.90 -14.59 2.64
C LYS A 286 -20.87 -13.83 1.73
N LYS A 287 -22.11 -13.64 2.18
CA LYS A 287 -23.14 -12.90 1.43
C LYS A 287 -22.73 -11.45 1.17
N LYS A 288 -22.36 -10.69 2.22
CA LYS A 288 -21.91 -9.29 2.07
C LYS A 288 -20.70 -9.15 1.16
N PHE A 289 -19.73 -10.04 1.32
CA PHE A 289 -18.52 -10.06 0.51
C PHE A 289 -18.83 -10.30 -0.97
N LEU A 290 -19.69 -11.30 -1.29
CA LEU A 290 -20.08 -11.60 -2.66
C LEU A 290 -20.92 -10.46 -3.28
N GLU A 291 -21.85 -9.88 -2.53
CA GLU A 291 -22.64 -8.72 -2.99
C GLU A 291 -21.76 -7.52 -3.34
N ALA A 292 -20.69 -7.29 -2.56
CA ALA A 292 -19.75 -6.20 -2.80
C ALA A 292 -18.74 -6.49 -3.92
N LEU A 293 -18.42 -7.77 -4.17
CA LEU A 293 -17.46 -8.19 -5.19
C LEU A 293 -18.12 -8.34 -6.57
N ASP A 294 -19.08 -9.24 -6.65
CA ASP A 294 -19.81 -9.59 -7.87
C ASP A 294 -21.06 -10.42 -7.49
N PRO A 295 -22.27 -9.92 -7.77
CA PRO A 295 -23.51 -10.64 -7.49
C PRO A 295 -23.62 -12.03 -8.14
N MET A 296 -22.89 -12.27 -9.24
CA MET A 296 -22.87 -13.56 -9.94
C MET A 296 -21.74 -14.49 -9.48
N ALA A 297 -20.87 -14.05 -8.57
CA ALA A 297 -19.81 -14.88 -8.03
C ALA A 297 -20.32 -15.80 -6.90
N SER A 298 -19.66 -16.94 -6.72
CA SER A 298 -19.96 -17.85 -5.62
C SER A 298 -18.69 -18.33 -4.94
N ILE A 299 -18.70 -18.49 -3.61
CA ILE A 299 -17.60 -19.16 -2.90
C ILE A 299 -17.85 -20.67 -2.93
N LYS A 300 -16.89 -21.41 -3.48
CA LYS A 300 -16.89 -22.87 -3.49
C LYS A 300 -16.25 -23.42 -2.23
N ASP A 301 -16.97 -24.35 -1.60
CA ASP A 301 -16.43 -25.13 -0.50
C ASP A 301 -15.41 -26.13 -1.03
N ARG A 302 -14.37 -26.36 -0.23
CA ARG A 302 -13.33 -27.32 -0.59
C ARG A 302 -13.86 -28.72 -0.33
N THR A 303 -13.82 -29.56 -1.36
CA THR A 303 -14.09 -30.98 -1.24
C THR A 303 -12.79 -31.79 -1.29
N TYR A 304 -12.80 -32.93 -0.62
CA TYR A 304 -11.70 -33.85 -0.50
C TYR A 304 -12.07 -35.13 -1.24
N GLN A 305 -11.40 -35.35 -2.38
CA GLN A 305 -11.67 -36.50 -3.22
C GLN A 305 -10.87 -37.71 -2.74
N VAL A 306 -11.57 -38.83 -2.59
CA VAL A 306 -11.04 -40.12 -2.17
C VAL A 306 -11.47 -41.18 -3.17
N ILE A 307 -10.57 -42.14 -3.45
CA ILE A 307 -10.92 -43.34 -4.20
C ILE A 307 -11.18 -44.46 -3.20
N ILE A 308 -12.44 -44.89 -3.11
CA ILE A 308 -12.83 -46.04 -2.30
C ILE A 308 -12.82 -47.27 -3.20
N GLN A 309 -12.05 -48.28 -2.80
CA GLN A 309 -11.80 -49.47 -3.59
C GLN A 309 -12.77 -50.60 -3.22
N PHE A 310 -12.96 -51.54 -4.14
CA PHE A 310 -13.76 -52.76 -3.96
C PHE A 310 -15.21 -52.55 -3.48
N VAL A 311 -15.86 -51.48 -3.92
CA VAL A 311 -17.28 -51.21 -3.61
C VAL A 311 -18.18 -52.17 -4.37
N PRO A 312 -19.09 -52.90 -3.70
CA PRO A 312 -20.04 -53.80 -4.35
C PRO A 312 -20.90 -53.10 -5.40
N LEU A 313 -21.14 -53.75 -6.55
CA LEU A 313 -21.99 -53.17 -7.60
C LEU A 313 -23.47 -53.05 -7.20
N THR A 314 -23.87 -53.67 -6.09
CA THR A 314 -25.20 -53.48 -5.47
C THR A 314 -25.37 -52.08 -4.87
N PHE A 315 -24.27 -51.38 -4.55
CA PHE A 315 -24.30 -49.99 -4.13
C PHE A 315 -24.48 -49.07 -5.34
N ASN A 316 -25.45 -48.16 -5.31
CA ASN A 316 -25.65 -47.18 -6.38
C ASN A 316 -25.24 -45.77 -5.91
N PRO A 317 -24.09 -45.22 -6.35
CA PRO A 317 -23.65 -43.89 -5.94
C PRO A 317 -24.53 -42.75 -6.49
N GLY A 318 -25.42 -43.04 -7.45
CA GLY A 318 -26.41 -42.08 -7.95
C GLY A 318 -27.76 -42.15 -7.22
N ASN A 319 -27.93 -43.10 -6.28
CA ASN A 319 -29.15 -43.20 -5.47
C ASN A 319 -28.93 -42.51 -4.11
N PRO A 320 -29.65 -41.42 -3.80
CA PRO A 320 -29.55 -40.73 -2.51
C PRO A 320 -29.76 -41.65 -1.31
N ASP A 321 -30.69 -42.60 -1.37
CA ASP A 321 -30.98 -43.51 -0.25
C ASP A 321 -29.76 -44.37 0.11
N HIS A 322 -28.98 -44.79 -0.90
CA HIS A 322 -27.77 -45.57 -0.67
C HIS A 322 -26.66 -44.72 -0.05
N ILE A 323 -26.60 -43.43 -0.39
CA ILE A 323 -25.66 -42.46 0.19
C ILE A 323 -26.02 -42.21 1.65
N ASP A 324 -27.30 -41.93 1.94
CA ASP A 324 -27.79 -41.68 3.29
C ASP A 324 -27.55 -42.91 4.21
N ASN A 325 -27.84 -44.12 3.70
CA ASN A 325 -27.55 -45.36 4.43
C ASN A 325 -26.05 -45.53 4.69
N LEU A 326 -25.20 -45.24 3.70
CA LEU A 326 -23.74 -45.33 3.87
C LEU A 326 -23.24 -44.34 4.93
N GLU A 327 -23.73 -43.10 4.92
CA GLU A 327 -23.40 -42.12 5.95
C GLU A 327 -23.85 -42.59 7.34
N GLN A 328 -25.06 -43.12 7.46
CA GLN A 328 -25.61 -43.64 8.71
C GLN A 328 -24.82 -44.85 9.24
N GLU A 329 -24.52 -45.83 8.39
CA GLU A 329 -23.77 -47.04 8.74
C GLU A 329 -22.35 -46.71 9.24
N ASN A 330 -21.75 -45.64 8.72
CA ASN A 330 -20.40 -45.19 9.11
C ASN A 330 -20.41 -44.13 10.23
N ASN A 331 -21.57 -43.78 10.79
CA ASN A 331 -21.74 -42.71 11.78
C ASN A 331 -21.20 -41.35 11.31
N TRP A 332 -21.36 -41.07 10.02
CA TRP A 332 -21.02 -39.79 9.42
C TRP A 332 -22.16 -38.80 9.56
N SER A 333 -21.84 -37.50 9.60
CA SER A 333 -22.86 -36.46 9.55
C SER A 333 -23.54 -36.46 8.18
N GLN A 334 -24.86 -36.29 8.18
CA GLN A 334 -25.64 -36.27 6.95
C GLN A 334 -25.14 -35.17 5.98
N GLY A 335 -24.93 -35.54 4.71
CA GLY A 335 -24.44 -34.64 3.67
C GLY A 335 -22.94 -34.35 3.72
N VAL A 336 -22.15 -35.14 4.47
CA VAL A 336 -20.69 -35.06 4.43
C VAL A 336 -20.15 -35.55 3.09
N LEU A 337 -20.81 -36.56 2.50
CA LEU A 337 -20.51 -37.13 1.19
C LEU A 337 -21.22 -36.31 0.11
N THR A 338 -20.56 -35.23 -0.33
CA THR A 338 -21.10 -34.28 -1.31
C THR A 338 -21.35 -34.88 -2.70
N SER A 339 -20.61 -35.91 -3.08
CA SER A 339 -20.83 -36.64 -4.35
C SER A 339 -20.14 -37.99 -4.32
N ALA A 340 -20.74 -38.99 -4.94
CA ALA A 340 -20.07 -40.24 -5.29
C ALA A 340 -20.31 -40.57 -6.76
N ARG A 341 -19.30 -41.11 -7.43
CA ARG A 341 -19.46 -41.65 -8.79
C ARG A 341 -18.54 -42.81 -9.03
N TRP A 342 -18.95 -43.71 -9.91
CA TRP A 342 -18.07 -44.77 -10.37
C TRP A 342 -16.87 -44.21 -11.14
N VAL A 343 -15.67 -44.72 -10.83
CA VAL A 343 -14.46 -44.41 -11.61
C VAL A 343 -14.57 -45.03 -13.01
N LYS A 344 -15.03 -46.29 -13.07
CA LYS A 344 -15.25 -47.01 -14.32
C LYS A 344 -16.75 -47.04 -14.65
N PRO A 345 -17.18 -46.48 -15.79
CA PRO A 345 -18.60 -46.43 -16.13
C PRO A 345 -19.14 -47.84 -16.42
N PRO A 346 -20.44 -48.11 -16.20
CA PRO A 346 -21.02 -49.44 -16.28
C PRO A 346 -20.74 -50.18 -17.60
N GLU A 347 -20.76 -49.47 -18.72
CA GLU A 347 -20.62 -50.03 -20.07
C GLU A 347 -19.21 -50.57 -20.34
N LYS A 348 -18.22 -50.17 -19.53
CA LYS A 348 -16.82 -50.61 -19.67
C LYS A 348 -16.46 -51.74 -18.69
N ARG A 349 -17.41 -52.20 -17.87
CA ARG A 349 -17.16 -53.26 -16.86
C ARG A 349 -17.21 -54.64 -17.50
N ASN A 350 -16.53 -55.59 -16.88
CA ASN A 350 -16.64 -56.98 -17.29
C ASN A 350 -17.99 -57.53 -16.77
N ASN A 351 -18.68 -58.38 -17.55
CA ASN A 351 -19.99 -58.94 -17.16
C ASN A 351 -19.94 -59.78 -15.87
N THR A 352 -18.76 -60.27 -15.48
CA THR A 352 -18.53 -61.07 -14.27
C THR A 352 -18.01 -60.26 -13.07
N GLN A 353 -17.84 -58.94 -13.24
CA GLN A 353 -17.32 -58.06 -12.20
C GLN A 353 -18.39 -57.84 -11.12
N SER A 354 -18.07 -58.08 -9.85
CA SER A 354 -18.98 -57.90 -8.70
C SER A 354 -18.69 -56.64 -7.87
N VAL A 355 -17.50 -56.07 -8.01
CA VAL A 355 -17.01 -54.89 -7.26
C VAL A 355 -16.37 -53.87 -8.20
N ALA A 356 -16.43 -52.59 -7.87
CA ALA A 356 -15.77 -51.51 -8.61
C ALA A 356 -15.27 -50.39 -7.69
N HIS A 357 -14.59 -49.39 -8.24
CA HIS A 357 -14.08 -48.25 -7.46
C HIS A 357 -14.97 -47.04 -7.62
N ILE A 358 -15.22 -46.34 -6.52
CA ILE A 358 -15.90 -45.04 -6.53
C ILE A 358 -14.92 -43.92 -6.25
N MET A 359 -15.16 -42.78 -6.89
CA MET A 359 -14.59 -41.50 -6.51
C MET A 359 -15.63 -40.78 -5.67
N ALA A 360 -15.32 -40.62 -4.39
CA ALA A 360 -16.15 -39.95 -3.39
C ALA A 360 -15.56 -38.55 -3.10
N SER A 361 -16.42 -37.55 -2.92
CA SER A 361 -16.02 -36.19 -2.52
C SER A 361 -16.63 -35.87 -1.17
N PHE A 362 -15.79 -35.59 -0.17
CA PHE A 362 -16.21 -35.23 1.17
C PHE A 362 -16.05 -33.72 1.41
N ASN A 363 -16.89 -33.10 2.24
CA ASN A 363 -16.69 -31.71 2.67
C ASN A 363 -15.85 -31.59 3.97
N ASP A 364 -15.59 -32.69 4.67
CA ASP A 364 -14.75 -32.76 5.87
C ASP A 364 -13.47 -33.58 5.59
N PRO A 365 -12.27 -33.00 5.82
CA PRO A 365 -11.02 -33.72 5.63
C PRO A 365 -10.81 -34.89 6.60
N ASN A 366 -11.34 -34.81 7.83
CA ASN A 366 -11.21 -35.87 8.82
C ASN A 366 -12.01 -37.09 8.38
N VAL A 367 -13.24 -36.89 7.94
CA VAL A 367 -14.09 -37.96 7.40
C VAL A 367 -13.49 -38.55 6.12
N ALA A 368 -12.95 -37.70 5.24
CA ALA A 368 -12.24 -38.18 4.06
C ALA A 368 -11.07 -39.09 4.44
N ASN A 369 -10.27 -38.71 5.45
CA ASN A 369 -9.12 -39.50 5.90
C ASN A 369 -9.53 -40.82 6.56
N THR A 370 -10.63 -40.87 7.32
CA THR A 370 -11.10 -42.10 7.97
C THR A 370 -11.86 -43.03 7.03
N SER A 371 -12.29 -42.54 5.86
CA SER A 371 -12.95 -43.33 4.81
C SER A 371 -12.00 -44.15 3.92
N ILE A 372 -10.68 -43.94 4.06
CA ILE A 372 -9.59 -44.69 3.40
C ILE A 372 -9.12 -45.79 4.35
#